data_AF-A0A817PWR4-F1
#
_entry.id   AF-A0A817PWR4-F1
#
_cell.length_a   1.000
_cell.length_b   1.000
_cell.length_c   1.000
_cell.angle_alpha   90.00
_cell.angle_beta   90.00
_cell.angle_gamma   90.00
#
_symmetry.space_group_name_H-M   'P 1'
#
loop_
_entity.id
_entity.type
_entity.pdbx_description
1 polymer ?
#
loop_
_entity_poly.entity_id
_entity_poly.type
_entity_poly.pdbx_seq_one_letter_code
_entity_poly.pdbx_strand_id
1 'polypeptide(L)'
;MDSSGNLLIFNPTPPGFYPSIRATRSIPFITFPEPCPLGMYKDQTGINDCMLYPTGTKNSGNATIQCTPCASGEFYPLGSVSEISQSALKTIEQVIAYPKSPDTTIFDEILIQNMFHIGSGRYLLVSPLFWTLIVVGLALLVVIIMGMLKFFIRHHTCAQIRKRIQWIFKKTDLIREGELWVGGLISFSIVVLVSFAYAFSNAYLKQYPIETSTDSYFACDLSIRNAKFQTHLQTLAIPPPETERKMFDLLNEQSLLLNVDFINTFINCDVVSIQALFSNIWSTIRWSNCQNIDSILSLSIPLPHQHISVEITLAQVQTIGALRIGVSGDKHEEDSYKLQELNFYGSFSKNGSVLAQILPVSLTLTKVINETLSMKGEKSNFSGIYIPTYTIDLNNLFISRDQYIRSTSQAIILSIVLSETPYYVKNQQQPIAKQPEIIFHNVLFTVVCLEIFGLIFILYKLIFKTIYHSICWVVFRHHEKSKKNGEEMNSDFKYSNTWSNTSDVDEHPITDVF
;
A
#
# COMPACT_ATOMS: atom_id res chain seq x y z
N MET A 1 7.46 -38.62 57.20
CA MET A 1 7.89 -37.90 58.41
C MET A 1 8.55 -36.62 57.95
N ASP A 2 8.17 -35.48 58.50
CA ASP A 2 8.91 -34.23 58.27
C ASP A 2 10.22 -34.22 59.08
N SER A 3 11.02 -33.16 58.93
CA SER A 3 12.27 -32.95 59.67
C SER A 3 12.09 -32.83 61.19
N SER A 4 10.85 -32.75 61.68
CA SER A 4 10.49 -32.64 63.11
C SER A 4 9.88 -33.94 63.66
N GLY A 5 9.83 -35.02 62.87
CA GLY A 5 9.26 -36.32 63.28
C GLY A 5 7.73 -36.40 63.19
N ASN A 6 7.06 -35.38 62.62
CA ASN A 6 5.61 -35.41 62.43
C ASN A 6 5.24 -36.41 61.33
N LEU A 7 4.25 -37.24 61.60
CA LEU A 7 3.72 -38.22 60.66
C LEU A 7 2.59 -37.58 59.84
N LEU A 8 2.72 -37.59 58.52
CA LEU A 8 1.70 -37.18 57.56
C LEU A 8 1.11 -38.43 56.93
N ILE A 9 -0.19 -38.66 57.11
CA ILE A 9 -0.92 -39.80 56.56
C ILE A 9 -1.75 -39.32 55.37
N PHE A 10 -1.41 -39.82 54.18
CA PHE A 10 -2.19 -39.60 52.97
C PHE A 10 -3.27 -40.67 52.85
N ASN A 11 -4.53 -40.26 52.98
CA ASN A 11 -5.66 -41.13 52.68
C ASN A 11 -5.95 -41.09 51.18
N PRO A 12 -6.13 -42.24 50.51
CA PRO A 12 -6.61 -42.27 49.13
C PRO A 12 -7.95 -41.53 49.02
N THR A 13 -8.05 -40.64 48.04
CA THR A 13 -9.28 -39.89 47.76
C THR A 13 -9.96 -40.47 46.52
N PRO A 14 -11.31 -40.41 46.45
CA PRO A 14 -12.05 -40.88 45.27
C PRO A 14 -11.75 -40.02 44.03
N PRO A 15 -12.11 -40.49 42.82
CA PRO A 15 -12.07 -39.68 41.60
C PRO A 15 -12.77 -38.33 41.80
N GLY A 16 -12.19 -37.27 41.22
CA GLY A 16 -12.63 -35.89 41.39
C GLY A 16 -12.10 -35.19 42.65
N PHE A 17 -11.41 -35.88 43.57
CA PHE A 17 -10.90 -35.28 44.80
C PHE A 17 -9.40 -35.48 44.99
N TYR A 18 -8.68 -34.50 45.49
CA TYR A 18 -7.26 -34.61 45.88
C TYR A 18 -7.08 -34.58 47.40
N PRO A 19 -6.00 -35.18 47.94
CA PRO A 19 -5.73 -35.16 49.37
C PRO A 19 -5.15 -33.80 49.78
N SER A 20 -5.92 -33.02 50.54
CA SER A 20 -5.50 -31.71 51.06
C SER A 20 -5.18 -31.78 52.56
N ILE A 21 -4.15 -31.07 52.99
CA ILE A 21 -3.74 -31.02 54.39
C ILE A 21 -4.56 -29.93 55.09
N ARG A 22 -5.47 -30.34 55.97
CA ARG A 22 -6.10 -29.40 56.90
C ARG A 22 -5.27 -29.36 58.17
N ALA A 23 -4.83 -28.17 58.59
CA ALA A 23 -4.07 -28.00 59.83
C ALA A 23 -4.94 -28.33 61.05
N THR A 24 -5.08 -29.61 61.36
CA THR A 24 -5.56 -30.06 62.65
C THR A 24 -4.45 -29.78 63.66
N ARG A 25 -4.75 -29.14 64.81
CA ARG A 25 -3.79 -28.92 65.90
C ARG A 25 -3.35 -30.22 66.61
N SER A 26 -3.46 -31.35 65.93
CA SER A 26 -3.24 -32.71 66.41
C SER A 26 -2.43 -33.48 65.39
N ILE A 27 -1.35 -34.11 65.86
CA ILE A 27 -0.48 -35.03 65.10
C ILE A 27 -1.04 -36.46 65.29
N PRO A 28 -1.07 -37.32 64.26
CA PRO A 28 -0.59 -37.11 62.89
C PRO A 28 -1.47 -36.17 62.06
N PHE A 29 -0.86 -35.48 61.09
CA PHE A 29 -1.59 -34.74 60.08
C PHE A 29 -2.25 -35.74 59.12
N ILE A 30 -3.57 -35.66 58.97
CA ILE A 30 -4.35 -36.53 58.08
C ILE A 30 -4.88 -35.68 56.93
N THR A 31 -4.73 -36.16 55.70
CA THR A 31 -5.29 -35.49 54.53
C THR A 31 -6.79 -35.74 54.39
N PHE A 32 -7.53 -34.73 53.97
CA PHE A 32 -8.97 -34.83 53.68
C PHE A 32 -9.22 -34.65 52.18
N PRO A 33 -10.28 -35.27 51.63
CA PRO A 33 -10.63 -35.10 50.23
C PRO A 33 -11.15 -33.68 49.98
N GLU A 34 -10.47 -32.93 49.11
CA GLU A 34 -10.95 -31.67 48.56
C GLU A 34 -11.23 -31.81 47.06
N PRO A 35 -12.29 -31.17 46.54
CA PRO A 35 -12.64 -31.30 45.12
C PRO A 35 -11.53 -30.72 44.25
N CYS A 36 -11.27 -31.36 43.10
CA CYS A 36 -10.32 -30.83 42.13
C CYS A 36 -10.67 -29.38 41.74
N PRO A 37 -9.68 -28.47 41.71
CA PRO A 37 -9.88 -27.12 41.19
C PRO A 37 -10.36 -27.13 39.73
N LEU A 38 -11.03 -26.05 39.33
CA LEU A 38 -11.41 -25.85 37.93
C LEU A 38 -10.17 -25.91 37.02
N GLY A 39 -10.34 -26.49 35.83
CA GLY A 39 -9.22 -26.75 34.91
C GLY A 39 -8.42 -28.02 35.23
N MET A 40 -8.76 -28.73 36.31
CA MET A 40 -8.13 -30.00 36.69
C MET A 40 -9.14 -31.15 36.86
N TYR A 41 -8.65 -32.38 36.80
CA TYR A 41 -9.46 -33.59 36.98
C TYR A 41 -8.68 -34.72 37.67
N LYS A 42 -9.41 -35.70 38.16
CA LYS A 42 -8.86 -36.96 38.64
C LYS A 42 -9.84 -38.08 38.35
N ASP A 43 -9.43 -39.05 37.55
CA ASP A 43 -10.25 -40.16 37.07
C ASP A 43 -10.09 -41.44 37.92
N GLN A 44 -9.04 -41.53 38.74
CA GLN A 44 -8.72 -42.71 39.55
C GLN A 44 -8.67 -42.40 41.05
N THR A 45 -9.06 -43.38 41.86
CA THR A 45 -8.86 -43.34 43.32
C THR A 45 -7.36 -43.39 43.63
N GLY A 46 -6.88 -42.55 44.54
CA GLY A 46 -5.48 -42.60 44.95
C GLY A 46 -5.03 -41.39 45.76
N ILE A 47 -3.73 -41.30 46.04
CA ILE A 47 -3.11 -40.20 46.78
C ILE A 47 -2.55 -39.09 45.87
N ASN A 48 -2.67 -39.23 44.55
CA ASN A 48 -2.16 -38.26 43.60
C ASN A 48 -3.02 -37.00 43.56
N ASP A 49 -2.38 -35.88 43.23
CA ASP A 49 -3.05 -34.60 42.97
C ASP A 49 -3.86 -34.62 41.67
N CYS A 50 -4.70 -33.59 41.49
CA CYS A 50 -5.47 -33.42 40.26
C CYS A 50 -4.54 -33.05 39.08
N MET A 51 -4.88 -33.54 37.89
CA MET A 51 -4.14 -33.29 36.65
C MET A 51 -4.83 -32.24 35.80
N LEU A 52 -4.08 -31.44 35.04
CA LEU A 52 -4.63 -30.46 34.10
C LEU A 52 -5.38 -31.15 32.95
N TYR A 53 -6.54 -30.59 32.58
CA TYR A 53 -7.25 -31.02 31.36
C TYR A 53 -6.35 -30.93 30.13
N PRO A 54 -6.29 -31.96 29.27
CA PRO A 54 -5.60 -31.87 28.00
C PRO A 54 -6.23 -30.79 27.12
N THR A 55 -5.41 -30.17 26.27
CA THR A 55 -5.87 -29.23 25.23
C THR A 55 -7.04 -29.81 24.45
N GLY A 56 -8.03 -28.98 24.13
CA GLY A 56 -9.21 -29.40 23.39
C GLY A 56 -10.24 -30.16 24.23
N THR A 57 -10.04 -30.22 25.55
CA THR A 57 -11.04 -30.69 26.51
C THR A 57 -11.31 -29.64 27.58
N LYS A 58 -12.53 -29.64 28.14
CA LYS A 58 -12.94 -28.73 29.20
C LYS A 58 -13.69 -29.46 30.31
N ASN A 59 -13.87 -28.79 31.45
CA ASN A 59 -14.93 -29.12 32.40
C ASN A 59 -15.33 -27.91 33.25
N SER A 60 -16.63 -27.74 33.43
CA SER A 60 -17.28 -26.57 34.03
C SER A 60 -17.70 -26.78 35.49
N GLY A 61 -17.19 -27.80 36.20
CA GLY A 61 -17.70 -28.20 37.50
C GLY A 61 -16.64 -28.56 38.54
N ASN A 62 -17.09 -28.70 39.79
CA ASN A 62 -16.30 -29.21 40.92
C ASN A 62 -16.38 -30.74 40.98
N ALA A 63 -15.27 -31.40 41.35
CA ALA A 63 -15.15 -32.86 41.50
C ALA A 63 -15.32 -33.68 40.20
N THR A 64 -14.53 -33.32 39.21
CA THR A 64 -14.67 -33.82 37.84
C THR A 64 -13.83 -35.07 37.56
N ILE A 65 -14.46 -36.03 36.89
CA ILE A 65 -13.88 -37.37 36.62
C ILE A 65 -13.61 -37.64 35.14
N GLN A 66 -14.15 -36.82 34.24
CA GLN A 66 -14.04 -36.99 32.80
C GLN A 66 -13.73 -35.66 32.09
N CYS A 67 -13.06 -35.77 30.94
CA CYS A 67 -12.75 -34.67 30.03
C CYS A 67 -13.81 -34.64 28.93
N THR A 68 -14.53 -33.52 28.76
CA THR A 68 -15.45 -33.39 27.61
C THR A 68 -14.71 -32.77 26.43
N PRO A 69 -14.84 -33.33 25.21
CA PRO A 69 -14.24 -32.74 24.03
C PRO A 69 -14.91 -31.40 23.72
N CYS A 70 -14.13 -30.47 23.22
CA CYS A 70 -14.59 -29.11 22.99
C CYS A 70 -15.16 -28.90 21.58
N ALA A 71 -16.01 -27.87 21.42
CA ALA A 71 -16.55 -27.47 20.13
C ALA A 71 -15.46 -26.95 19.17
N SER A 72 -15.62 -27.17 17.87
CA SER A 72 -14.68 -26.65 16.86
C SER A 72 -14.82 -25.13 16.72
N GLY A 73 -13.71 -24.39 16.69
CA GLY A 73 -13.68 -22.93 16.46
C GLY A 73 -13.56 -22.05 17.72
N GLU A 74 -13.50 -22.67 18.90
CA GLU A 74 -13.35 -22.00 20.19
C GLU A 74 -11.93 -22.25 20.77
N PHE A 75 -11.48 -21.42 21.70
CA PHE A 75 -10.15 -21.48 22.30
C PHE A 75 -10.10 -22.37 23.55
N TYR A 76 -9.31 -23.46 23.48
CA TYR A 76 -9.16 -24.45 24.55
C TYR A 76 -7.70 -24.73 24.90
N PRO A 77 -7.14 -23.98 25.84
CA PRO A 77 -5.79 -24.16 26.32
C PRO A 77 -5.69 -25.40 27.23
N LEU A 78 -4.46 -25.73 27.63
CA LEU A 78 -4.24 -26.71 28.68
C LEU A 78 -4.93 -26.21 29.97
N GLY A 79 -5.69 -27.07 30.64
CA GLY A 79 -6.44 -26.68 31.85
C GLY A 79 -7.63 -25.73 31.60
N SER A 80 -8.29 -25.85 30.45
CA SER A 80 -9.43 -25.01 30.06
C SER A 80 -10.60 -25.09 31.05
N VAL A 81 -11.12 -23.93 31.46
CA VAL A 81 -12.25 -23.78 32.38
C VAL A 81 -13.57 -23.50 31.64
N SER A 82 -13.52 -22.70 30.57
CA SER A 82 -14.69 -22.30 29.78
C SER A 82 -14.44 -22.39 28.27
N GLU A 83 -15.50 -22.21 27.48
CA GLU A 83 -15.41 -21.99 26.04
C GLU A 83 -15.18 -20.50 25.80
N ILE A 84 -14.10 -20.17 25.10
CA ILE A 84 -13.75 -18.77 24.79
C ILE A 84 -13.72 -18.59 23.28
N SER A 85 -14.48 -17.62 22.78
CA SER A 85 -14.46 -17.32 21.35
C SER A 85 -13.06 -16.91 20.90
N GLN A 86 -12.63 -17.41 19.74
CA GLN A 86 -11.33 -17.03 19.17
C GLN A 86 -11.23 -15.52 18.88
N SER A 87 -12.37 -14.83 18.77
CA SER A 87 -12.44 -13.37 18.68
C SER A 87 -11.84 -12.66 19.91
N ALA A 88 -11.87 -13.28 21.10
CA ALA A 88 -11.25 -12.76 22.31
C ALA A 88 -9.71 -12.70 22.23
N LEU A 89 -9.09 -13.49 21.34
CA LEU A 89 -7.65 -13.50 21.08
C LEU A 89 -7.23 -12.60 19.91
N LYS A 90 -8.13 -11.76 19.40
CA LYS A 90 -7.81 -10.88 18.28
C LYS A 90 -6.76 -9.83 18.71
N THR A 91 -5.59 -9.90 18.09
CA THR A 91 -4.59 -8.83 18.14
C THR A 91 -5.07 -7.64 17.32
N ILE A 92 -4.96 -6.44 17.87
CA ILE A 92 -5.25 -5.17 17.21
C ILE A 92 -3.92 -4.43 17.08
N GLU A 93 -3.38 -4.39 15.86
CA GLU A 93 -2.18 -3.62 15.53
C GLU A 93 -2.58 -2.36 14.77
N GLN A 94 -2.16 -1.20 15.27
CA GLN A 94 -2.33 0.08 14.58
C GLN A 94 -1.02 0.42 13.86
N VAL A 95 -0.73 -0.31 12.78
CA VAL A 95 0.43 0.00 11.94
C VAL A 95 0.04 1.09 10.95
N ILE A 96 0.55 2.31 11.17
CA ILE A 96 0.45 3.39 10.17
C ILE A 96 1.72 3.36 9.33
N ALA A 97 1.76 2.44 8.37
CA ALA A 97 2.79 2.51 7.34
C ALA A 97 2.47 3.68 6.41
N TYR A 98 3.28 4.74 6.45
CA TYR A 98 3.22 5.76 5.42
C TYR A 98 3.53 5.13 4.06
N PRO A 99 2.77 5.45 3.00
CA PRO A 99 2.99 4.85 1.70
C PRO A 99 4.36 5.23 1.16
N LYS A 100 4.91 4.35 0.31
CA LYS A 100 6.15 4.66 -0.41
C LYS A 100 5.90 5.85 -1.34
N SER A 101 6.92 6.71 -1.46
CA SER A 101 6.94 7.73 -2.51
C SER A 101 6.79 7.06 -3.89
N PRO A 102 6.15 7.74 -4.87
CA PRO A 102 6.17 7.31 -6.25
C PRO A 102 7.60 7.11 -6.76
N ASP A 103 7.77 6.20 -7.74
CA ASP A 103 9.09 5.86 -8.30
C ASP A 103 9.82 7.08 -8.88
N THR A 104 9.06 8.05 -9.41
CA THR A 104 9.58 9.33 -9.89
C THR A 104 9.00 10.48 -9.07
N THR A 105 9.86 11.39 -8.62
CA THR A 105 9.45 12.62 -7.91
C THR A 105 9.69 13.87 -8.75
N ILE A 106 9.95 13.70 -10.05
CA ILE A 106 10.20 14.80 -10.99
C ILE A 106 8.94 14.98 -11.83
N PHE A 107 8.31 16.15 -11.72
CA PHE A 107 7.03 16.40 -12.38
C PHE A 107 7.13 16.28 -13.91
N ASP A 108 8.22 16.72 -14.52
CA ASP A 108 8.44 16.61 -15.97
C ASP A 108 8.42 15.16 -16.45
N GLU A 109 9.04 14.24 -15.71
CA GLU A 109 9.04 12.82 -16.05
C GLU A 109 7.64 12.23 -15.91
N ILE A 110 6.92 12.58 -14.85
CA ILE A 110 5.53 12.17 -14.62
C ILE A 110 4.63 12.68 -15.76
N LEU A 111 4.80 13.94 -16.17
CA LEU A 111 4.07 14.56 -17.26
C LEU A 111 4.37 13.83 -18.58
N ILE A 112 5.65 13.68 -18.94
CA ILE A 112 6.07 13.01 -20.18
C ILE A 112 5.59 11.56 -20.20
N GLN A 113 5.78 10.79 -19.12
CA GLN A 113 5.33 9.41 -19.04
C GLN A 113 3.81 9.32 -19.27
N ASN A 114 3.01 10.20 -18.65
CA ASN A 114 1.56 10.19 -18.87
C ASN A 114 1.14 10.70 -20.26
N MET A 115 1.87 11.65 -20.85
CA MET A 115 1.55 12.18 -22.18
C MET A 115 1.85 11.18 -23.30
N PHE A 116 2.93 10.39 -23.17
CA PHE A 116 3.46 9.53 -24.24
C PHE A 116 3.20 8.03 -24.06
N HIS A 117 2.65 7.60 -22.92
CA HIS A 117 2.34 6.18 -22.71
C HIS A 117 1.11 5.72 -23.51
N ILE A 118 1.25 4.60 -24.21
CA ILE A 118 0.17 3.92 -24.95
C ILE A 118 -0.04 2.53 -24.32
N GLY A 119 -1.14 2.36 -23.61
CA GLY A 119 -1.57 1.05 -23.09
C GLY A 119 -2.71 0.44 -23.90
N SER A 120 -3.33 -0.64 -23.39
CA SER A 120 -4.54 -1.24 -23.96
C SER A 120 -5.81 -0.87 -23.18
N GLY A 121 -6.98 -0.92 -23.82
CA GLY A 121 -8.27 -0.67 -23.16
C GLY A 121 -8.50 0.79 -22.75
N ARG A 122 -8.83 1.03 -21.47
CA ARG A 122 -9.08 2.39 -20.93
C ARG A 122 -7.90 3.34 -21.15
N TYR A 123 -6.68 2.79 -21.16
CA TYR A 123 -5.46 3.56 -21.35
C TYR A 123 -5.38 4.27 -22.71
N LEU A 124 -6.04 3.74 -23.75
CA LEU A 124 -6.09 4.38 -25.07
C LEU A 124 -6.95 5.65 -25.07
N LEU A 125 -8.07 5.63 -24.34
CA LEU A 125 -9.00 6.77 -24.30
C LEU A 125 -8.43 7.95 -23.52
N VAL A 126 -7.61 7.68 -22.52
CA VAL A 126 -6.99 8.69 -21.65
C VAL A 126 -5.65 9.18 -22.22
N SER A 127 -4.99 8.42 -23.08
CA SER A 127 -3.68 8.77 -23.65
C SER A 127 -3.77 9.96 -24.62
N PRO A 128 -3.11 11.09 -24.32
CA PRO A 128 -3.09 12.26 -25.21
C PRO A 128 -2.42 11.97 -26.55
N LEU A 129 -1.35 11.18 -26.54
CA LEU A 129 -0.65 10.80 -27.76
C LEU A 129 -1.56 10.04 -28.73
N PHE A 130 -2.44 9.16 -28.24
CA PHE A 130 -3.42 8.47 -29.10
C PHE A 130 -4.33 9.45 -29.85
N TRP A 131 -4.89 10.45 -29.16
CA TRP A 131 -5.71 11.50 -29.79
C TRP A 131 -4.92 12.32 -30.81
N THR A 132 -3.65 12.60 -30.50
CA THR A 132 -2.79 13.34 -31.44
C THR A 132 -2.43 12.53 -32.67
N LEU A 133 -2.22 11.22 -32.54
CA LEU A 133 -2.03 10.32 -33.67
C LEU A 133 -3.29 10.21 -34.53
N ILE A 134 -4.48 10.22 -33.94
CA ILE A 134 -5.75 10.31 -34.69
C ILE A 134 -5.80 11.61 -35.49
N VAL A 135 -5.51 12.75 -34.84
CA VAL A 135 -5.49 14.06 -35.51
C VAL A 135 -4.47 14.09 -36.64
N VAL A 136 -3.24 13.60 -36.40
CA VAL A 136 -2.18 13.52 -37.42
C VAL A 136 -2.58 12.56 -38.55
N GLY A 137 -3.20 11.42 -38.22
CA GLY A 137 -3.70 10.46 -39.20
C GLY A 137 -4.80 11.04 -40.09
N LEU A 138 -5.76 11.76 -39.51
CA LEU A 138 -6.78 12.51 -40.23
C LEU A 138 -6.15 13.62 -41.08
N ALA A 139 -5.16 14.34 -40.56
CA ALA A 139 -4.43 15.35 -41.30
C ALA A 139 -3.69 14.76 -42.52
N LEU A 140 -2.99 13.65 -42.34
CA LEU A 140 -2.32 12.93 -43.42
C LEU A 140 -3.31 12.40 -44.47
N LEU A 141 -4.44 11.87 -44.03
CA LEU A 141 -5.50 11.40 -44.92
C LEU A 141 -6.07 12.56 -45.77
N VAL A 142 -6.30 13.73 -45.18
CA VAL A 142 -6.71 14.94 -45.91
C VAL A 142 -5.63 15.35 -46.91
N VAL A 143 -4.35 15.35 -46.52
CA VAL A 143 -3.22 15.67 -47.42
C VAL A 143 -3.15 14.67 -48.59
N ILE A 144 -3.33 13.38 -48.35
CA ILE A 144 -3.33 12.34 -49.39
C ILE A 144 -4.52 12.52 -50.34
N ILE A 145 -5.73 12.72 -49.82
CA ILE A 145 -6.93 12.96 -50.65
C ILE A 145 -6.74 14.19 -51.52
N MET A 146 -6.21 15.28 -50.96
CA MET A 146 -5.95 16.51 -51.72
C MET A 146 -4.82 16.35 -52.75
N GLY A 147 -3.77 15.59 -52.41
CA GLY A 147 -2.68 15.23 -53.32
C GLY A 147 -3.17 14.40 -54.50
N MET A 148 -3.98 13.38 -54.23
CA MET A 148 -4.70 12.58 -55.24
C MET A 148 -5.57 13.49 -56.11
N LEU A 149 -6.37 14.37 -55.49
CA LEU A 149 -7.22 15.31 -56.21
C LEU A 149 -6.41 16.21 -57.17
N LYS A 150 -5.27 16.73 -56.72
CA LYS A 150 -4.37 17.56 -57.53
C LYS A 150 -3.73 16.77 -58.67
N PHE A 151 -3.40 15.50 -58.45
CA PHE A 151 -2.87 14.61 -59.48
C PHE A 151 -3.94 14.27 -60.53
N PHE A 152 -5.15 13.91 -60.10
CA PHE A 152 -6.29 13.63 -60.99
C PHE A 152 -6.72 14.87 -61.81
N ILE A 153 -6.66 16.08 -61.22
CA ILE A 153 -6.96 17.35 -61.92
C ILE A 153 -5.91 17.68 -62.99
N ARG A 154 -4.69 17.12 -62.91
CA ARG A 154 -3.63 17.31 -63.92
C ARG A 154 -3.82 16.44 -65.17
N HIS A 155 -4.70 15.43 -65.11
CA HIS A 155 -5.02 14.58 -66.26
C HIS A 155 -6.03 15.27 -67.20
N HIS A 156 -5.75 15.26 -68.50
CA HIS A 156 -6.39 16.11 -69.52
C HIS A 156 -7.91 15.85 -69.73
N THR A 157 -8.45 14.76 -69.17
CA THR A 157 -9.85 14.33 -69.32
C THR A 157 -10.81 14.84 -68.22
N CYS A 158 -10.32 15.54 -67.18
CA CYS A 158 -11.14 15.91 -66.01
C CYS A 158 -11.50 17.41 -65.91
N ALA A 159 -11.72 18.10 -67.03
CA ALA A 159 -12.08 19.53 -67.04
C ALA A 159 -13.46 19.83 -66.40
N GLN A 160 -14.41 18.90 -66.46
CA GLN A 160 -15.74 19.07 -65.87
C GLN A 160 -15.75 18.90 -64.34
N ILE A 161 -14.93 17.99 -63.82
CA ILE A 161 -14.78 17.75 -62.37
C ILE A 161 -14.14 18.97 -61.70
N ARG A 162 -13.15 19.61 -62.35
CA ARG A 162 -12.52 20.86 -61.87
C ARG A 162 -13.54 21.97 -61.60
N LYS A 163 -14.51 22.15 -62.49
CA LYS A 163 -15.56 23.19 -62.34
C LYS A 163 -16.54 22.85 -61.20
N ARG A 164 -16.94 21.59 -61.04
CA ARG A 164 -17.81 21.16 -59.92
C ARG A 164 -17.11 21.32 -58.57
N ILE A 165 -15.84 20.94 -58.47
CA ILE A 165 -15.05 21.08 -57.23
C ILE A 165 -14.79 22.56 -56.90
N GLN A 166 -14.43 23.39 -57.88
CA GLN A 166 -14.28 24.84 -57.67
C GLN A 166 -15.57 25.54 -57.26
N TRP A 167 -16.73 24.99 -57.65
CA TRP A 167 -18.03 25.50 -57.24
C TRP A 167 -18.38 25.11 -55.81
N ILE A 168 -18.12 23.86 -55.41
CA ILE A 168 -18.36 23.35 -54.05
C ILE A 168 -17.41 24.01 -53.03
N PHE A 169 -16.13 24.16 -53.36
CA PHE A 169 -15.11 24.75 -52.48
C PHE A 169 -14.95 26.27 -52.69
N LYS A 170 -15.89 26.96 -53.33
CA LYS A 170 -15.76 28.39 -53.64
C LYS A 170 -15.63 29.30 -52.40
N LYS A 171 -16.09 28.84 -51.24
CA LYS A 171 -16.01 29.57 -49.96
C LYS A 171 -14.80 29.21 -49.09
N THR A 172 -14.07 28.17 -49.46
CA THR A 172 -12.90 27.70 -48.71
C THR A 172 -11.76 27.61 -49.72
N ASP A 173 -10.82 28.54 -49.67
CA ASP A 173 -9.72 28.73 -50.63
C ASP A 173 -8.66 27.60 -50.55
N LEU A 174 -9.13 26.35 -50.61
CA LEU A 174 -8.37 25.12 -50.36
C LEU A 174 -7.39 24.77 -51.49
N ILE A 175 -7.53 25.40 -52.66
CA ILE A 175 -6.88 24.96 -53.90
C ILE A 175 -5.69 25.84 -54.30
N ARG A 176 -5.61 27.09 -53.80
CA ARG A 176 -4.56 28.03 -54.23
C ARG A 176 -3.36 28.11 -53.29
N GLU A 177 -3.54 27.88 -51.98
CA GLU A 177 -2.49 28.04 -50.95
C GLU A 177 -2.31 26.79 -50.07
N GLY A 178 -2.00 25.65 -50.69
CA GLY A 178 -1.83 24.37 -49.97
C GLY A 178 -0.76 24.32 -48.88
N GLU A 179 0.11 25.35 -48.75
CA GLU A 179 1.14 25.43 -47.70
C GLU A 179 0.60 25.90 -46.33
N LEU A 180 -0.47 26.71 -46.29
CA LEU A 180 -1.05 27.23 -45.02
C LEU A 180 -1.84 26.15 -44.24
N TRP A 181 -2.40 25.16 -44.93
CA TRP A 181 -3.24 24.12 -44.32
C TRP A 181 -2.46 23.08 -43.52
N VAL A 182 -1.27 22.70 -43.98
CA VAL A 182 -0.39 21.76 -43.27
C VAL A 182 0.08 22.38 -41.95
N GLY A 183 0.41 23.67 -41.96
CA GLY A 183 0.72 24.43 -40.74
C GLY A 183 -0.48 24.50 -39.79
N GLY A 184 -1.69 24.75 -40.31
CA GLY A 184 -2.93 24.76 -39.52
C GLY A 184 -3.26 23.41 -38.86
N LEU A 185 -3.11 22.30 -39.57
CA LEU A 185 -3.36 20.97 -39.01
C LEU A 185 -2.34 20.58 -37.94
N ILE A 186 -1.06 20.88 -38.15
CA ILE A 186 -0.01 20.67 -37.14
C ILE A 186 -0.27 21.52 -35.89
N SER A 187 -0.72 22.77 -36.06
CA SER A 187 -1.08 23.63 -34.94
C SER A 187 -2.21 23.04 -34.08
N PHE A 188 -3.17 22.33 -34.70
CA PHE A 188 -4.25 21.66 -33.98
C PHE A 188 -3.74 20.49 -33.15
N SER A 189 -2.77 19.70 -33.64
CA SER A 189 -2.11 18.65 -32.86
C SER A 189 -1.42 19.19 -31.61
N ILE A 190 -0.77 20.36 -31.72
CA ILE A 190 -0.13 21.03 -30.58
C ILE A 190 -1.18 21.51 -29.58
N VAL A 191 -2.27 22.13 -30.05
CA VAL A 191 -3.37 22.58 -29.18
C VAL A 191 -3.97 21.41 -28.39
N VAL A 192 -4.13 20.24 -29.02
CA VAL A 192 -4.61 19.03 -28.34
C VAL A 192 -3.63 18.61 -27.24
N LEU A 193 -2.33 18.45 -27.54
CA LEU A 193 -1.32 18.08 -26.54
C LEU A 193 -1.30 19.05 -25.35
N VAL A 194 -1.29 20.35 -25.64
CA VAL A 194 -1.25 21.39 -24.61
C VAL A 194 -2.51 21.33 -23.75
N SER A 195 -3.69 21.21 -24.36
CA SER A 195 -4.97 21.13 -23.63
C SER A 195 -4.99 19.93 -22.67
N PHE A 196 -4.50 18.76 -23.12
CA PHE A 196 -4.38 17.58 -22.27
C PHE A 196 -3.36 17.75 -21.15
N ALA A 197 -2.21 18.39 -21.42
CA ALA A 197 -1.19 18.66 -20.40
C ALA A 197 -1.73 19.57 -19.28
N TYR A 198 -2.46 20.63 -19.63
CA TYR A 198 -3.10 21.51 -18.66
C TYR A 198 -4.24 20.80 -17.89
N ALA A 199 -5.05 19.99 -18.57
CA ALA A 199 -6.11 19.21 -17.93
C ALA A 199 -5.55 18.19 -16.93
N PHE A 200 -4.50 17.45 -17.32
CA PHE A 200 -3.77 16.53 -16.47
C PHE A 200 -3.19 17.25 -15.24
N SER A 201 -2.50 18.37 -15.47
CA SER A 201 -1.86 19.15 -14.41
C SER A 201 -2.83 19.69 -13.37
N ASN A 202 -4.00 20.16 -13.80
CA ASN A 202 -5.05 20.62 -12.89
C ASN A 202 -5.66 19.45 -12.09
N ALA A 203 -5.80 18.27 -12.69
CA ALA A 203 -6.26 17.07 -12.00
C ALA A 203 -5.20 16.55 -11.01
N TYR A 204 -3.92 16.59 -11.39
CA TYR A 204 -2.79 16.21 -10.55
C TYR A 204 -2.66 17.09 -9.31
N LEU A 205 -2.89 18.40 -9.42
CA LEU A 205 -2.94 19.31 -8.27
C LEU A 205 -3.99 18.93 -7.22
N LYS A 206 -5.10 18.32 -7.62
CA LYS A 206 -6.17 17.90 -6.70
C LYS A 206 -5.86 16.59 -5.96
N GLN A 207 -4.78 15.90 -6.33
CA GLN A 207 -4.34 14.63 -5.72
C GLN A 207 -3.43 14.85 -4.50
N TYR A 208 -3.69 15.90 -3.72
CA TYR A 208 -2.99 16.24 -2.48
C TYR A 208 -3.94 16.98 -1.51
N PRO A 209 -3.89 16.72 -0.19
CA PRO A 209 -3.07 15.70 0.49
C PRO A 209 -3.67 14.30 0.34
N ILE A 210 -2.94 13.26 0.75
CA ILE A 210 -3.27 11.87 0.37
C ILE A 210 -4.51 11.38 1.10
N GLU A 211 -4.67 11.84 2.33
CA GLU A 211 -5.74 11.53 3.27
C GLU A 211 -7.12 11.96 2.73
N THR A 212 -7.16 12.92 1.81
CA THR A 212 -8.40 13.40 1.17
C THR A 212 -8.52 12.99 -0.31
N SER A 213 -7.48 12.38 -0.87
CA SER A 213 -7.40 12.10 -2.30
C SER A 213 -8.04 10.76 -2.68
N THR A 214 -8.87 10.75 -3.72
CA THR A 214 -9.43 9.52 -4.32
C THR A 214 -8.59 9.07 -5.51
N ASP A 215 -8.73 7.81 -5.93
CA ASP A 215 -7.99 7.22 -7.06
C ASP A 215 -7.94 8.09 -8.32
N SER A 216 -6.76 8.11 -8.96
CA SER A 216 -6.41 8.99 -10.08
C SER A 216 -6.97 8.48 -11.41
N TYR A 217 -8.27 8.66 -11.62
CA TYR A 217 -8.96 8.23 -12.85
C TYR A 217 -8.59 8.99 -14.13
N PHE A 218 -7.84 10.09 -14.00
CA PHE A 218 -7.39 10.94 -15.11
C PHE A 218 -6.04 10.50 -15.71
N ALA A 219 -5.38 9.51 -15.11
CA ALA A 219 -4.10 8.96 -15.57
C ALA A 219 -4.22 7.44 -15.82
N CYS A 220 -3.23 6.86 -16.49
CA CYS A 220 -3.18 5.40 -16.69
C CYS A 220 -2.87 4.67 -15.38
N ASP A 221 -2.09 5.29 -14.50
CA ASP A 221 -1.79 4.75 -13.18
C ASP A 221 -2.73 5.37 -12.12
N LEU A 222 -3.50 4.50 -11.47
CA LEU A 222 -4.49 4.85 -10.43
C LEU A 222 -3.83 5.20 -9.09
N SER A 223 -2.54 4.92 -8.93
CA SER A 223 -1.76 5.22 -7.73
C SER A 223 -1.02 6.56 -7.81
N ILE A 224 -1.09 7.26 -8.94
CA ILE A 224 -0.46 8.58 -9.10
C ILE A 224 -1.04 9.55 -8.08
N ARG A 225 -0.16 10.13 -7.27
CA ARG A 225 -0.48 11.17 -6.29
C ARG A 225 0.52 12.30 -6.40
N ASN A 226 0.11 13.52 -6.06
CA ASN A 226 1.01 14.66 -5.94
C ASN A 226 1.64 14.72 -4.54
N ALA A 227 2.14 13.58 -4.05
CA ALA A 227 2.67 13.46 -2.69
C ALA A 227 3.98 12.69 -2.69
N LYS A 228 4.99 13.27 -2.03
CA LYS A 228 6.28 12.68 -1.71
C LYS A 228 6.35 12.44 -0.21
N PHE A 229 6.83 11.27 0.16
CA PHE A 229 6.94 10.80 1.53
C PHE A 229 8.40 10.61 1.93
N GLN A 230 8.75 11.10 3.11
CA GLN A 230 10.05 10.92 3.72
C GLN A 230 9.85 10.46 5.16
N THR A 231 10.54 9.39 5.55
CA THR A 231 10.52 8.89 6.93
C THR A 231 11.92 9.04 7.52
N HIS A 232 12.00 9.72 8.65
CA HIS A 232 13.24 9.96 9.38
C HIS A 232 13.12 9.44 10.81
N LEU A 233 14.20 8.84 11.31
CA LEU A 233 14.35 8.49 12.71
C LEU A 233 15.15 9.61 13.38
N GLN A 234 14.57 10.24 14.39
CA GLN A 234 15.16 11.38 15.09
C GLN A 234 15.30 11.06 16.58
N THR A 235 16.38 11.52 17.20
CA THR A 235 16.62 11.29 18.63
C THR A 235 15.81 12.26 19.49
N LEU A 236 15.27 11.78 20.60
CA LEU A 236 14.62 12.61 21.62
C LEU A 236 15.61 13.40 22.48
N ALA A 237 16.92 13.10 22.38
CA ALA A 237 17.95 13.83 23.10
C ALA A 237 18.15 15.26 22.56
N ILE A 238 17.73 15.51 21.32
CA ILE A 238 17.75 16.84 20.71
C ILE A 238 16.35 17.44 20.91
N PRO A 239 16.23 18.67 21.46
CA PRO A 239 14.94 19.29 21.66
C PRO A 239 14.22 19.46 20.31
N PRO A 240 12.91 19.12 20.23
CA PRO A 240 12.16 19.26 19.00
C PRO A 240 12.02 20.74 18.61
N PRO A 241 11.92 21.04 17.30
CA PRO A 241 11.67 22.41 16.84
C PRO A 241 10.33 22.93 17.38
N GLU A 242 10.18 24.26 17.53
CA GLU A 242 9.00 24.89 18.14
C GLU A 242 7.67 24.48 17.48
N THR A 243 7.68 24.22 16.17
CA THR A 243 6.51 23.75 15.41
C THR A 243 6.05 22.35 15.82
N GLU A 244 6.97 21.48 16.22
CA GLU A 244 6.69 20.10 16.65
C GLU A 244 6.42 20.01 18.14
N ARG A 245 6.90 20.97 18.94
CA ARG A 245 6.80 20.95 20.40
C ARG A 245 5.36 20.79 20.89
N LYS A 246 4.40 21.50 20.29
CA LYS A 246 2.97 21.35 20.61
C LYS A 246 2.49 19.90 20.41
N MET A 247 2.97 19.21 19.39
CA MET A 247 2.60 17.82 19.13
C MET A 247 3.20 16.87 20.16
N PHE A 248 4.44 17.12 20.59
CA PHE A 248 5.05 16.40 21.69
C PHE A 248 4.29 16.59 22.99
N ASP A 249 3.87 17.82 23.30
CA ASP A 249 3.09 18.13 24.49
C ASP A 249 1.75 17.38 24.46
N LEU A 250 1.01 17.40 23.33
CA LEU A 250 -0.23 16.63 23.16
C LEU A 250 -0.02 15.11 23.33
N LEU A 251 1.06 14.57 22.78
CA LEU A 251 1.42 13.16 22.96
C LEU A 251 1.80 12.85 24.42
N ASN A 252 2.46 13.78 25.12
CA ASN A 252 2.87 13.61 26.50
C ASN A 252 1.69 13.71 27.48
N GLU A 253 0.70 14.53 27.16
CA GLU A 253 -0.51 14.74 27.95
C GLU A 253 -1.61 13.69 27.71
N GLN A 254 -1.47 12.85 26.68
CA GLN A 254 -2.44 11.79 26.39
C GLN A 254 -2.57 10.83 27.58
N SER A 255 -3.78 10.72 28.14
CA SER A 255 -4.09 9.76 29.19
C SER A 255 -4.11 8.34 28.62
N LEU A 256 -3.16 7.51 29.04
CA LEU A 256 -3.04 6.12 28.61
C LEU A 256 -3.71 5.18 29.62
N LEU A 257 -4.40 4.18 29.12
CA LEU A 257 -5.01 3.09 29.88
C LEU A 257 -4.32 1.77 29.47
N LEU A 258 -3.69 1.11 30.43
CA LEU A 258 -3.18 -0.25 30.28
C LEU A 258 -4.30 -1.24 30.57
N ASN A 259 -4.65 -2.06 29.58
CA ASN A 259 -5.63 -3.11 29.71
C ASN A 259 -4.91 -4.46 29.72
N VAL A 260 -5.18 -5.28 30.74
CA VAL A 260 -4.60 -6.61 30.89
C VAL A 260 -5.73 -7.60 31.10
N ASP A 261 -5.84 -8.57 30.20
CA ASP A 261 -6.83 -9.63 30.26
C ASP A 261 -6.15 -10.98 30.44
N PHE A 262 -6.47 -11.67 31.52
CA PHE A 262 -6.14 -13.08 31.71
C PHE A 262 -7.31 -13.92 31.19
N ILE A 263 -7.05 -14.71 30.16
CA ILE A 263 -8.08 -15.41 29.39
C ILE A 263 -8.12 -16.87 29.81
N ASN A 264 -9.34 -17.40 29.92
CA ASN A 264 -9.62 -18.77 30.32
C ASN A 264 -9.13 -19.04 31.75
N THR A 265 -9.68 -18.28 32.70
CA THR A 265 -9.35 -18.35 34.13
C THR A 265 -10.55 -18.05 35.02
N PHE A 266 -10.56 -18.57 36.26
CA PHE A 266 -11.64 -18.37 37.24
C PHE A 266 -11.15 -17.58 38.47
N ILE A 267 -10.19 -16.68 38.26
CA ILE A 267 -9.61 -15.85 39.32
C ILE A 267 -10.58 -14.72 39.65
N ASN A 268 -10.88 -14.55 40.94
CA ASN A 268 -11.71 -13.45 41.45
C ASN A 268 -10.90 -12.16 41.58
N CYS A 269 -11.58 -11.02 41.49
CA CYS A 269 -10.94 -9.71 41.66
C CYS A 269 -10.33 -9.49 43.06
N ASP A 270 -10.87 -10.15 44.09
CA ASP A 270 -10.44 -9.97 45.49
C ASP A 270 -8.99 -10.43 45.76
N VAL A 271 -8.44 -11.27 44.88
CA VAL A 271 -7.09 -11.84 45.02
C VAL A 271 -6.07 -11.17 44.09
N VAL A 272 -6.47 -10.11 43.40
CA VAL A 272 -5.60 -9.30 42.54
C VAL A 272 -5.02 -8.16 43.37
N SER A 273 -3.69 -8.05 43.36
CA SER A 273 -2.98 -6.91 43.94
C SER A 273 -2.10 -6.26 42.88
N ILE A 274 -2.14 -4.93 42.82
CA ILE A 274 -1.43 -4.15 41.80
C ILE A 274 -0.50 -3.19 42.52
N GLN A 275 0.77 -3.23 42.11
CA GLN A 275 1.79 -2.30 42.53
C GLN A 275 2.34 -1.62 41.29
N ALA A 276 2.68 -0.34 41.39
CA ALA A 276 3.43 0.32 40.34
C ALA A 276 4.61 1.09 40.91
N LEU A 277 5.68 1.11 40.12
CA LEU A 277 6.93 1.78 40.40
C LEU A 277 6.96 3.13 39.69
N PHE A 278 6.92 4.21 40.46
CA PHE A 278 7.13 5.57 39.95
C PHE A 278 8.47 6.08 40.46
N SER A 279 9.36 6.48 39.55
CA SER A 279 10.59 7.20 39.94
C SER A 279 11.34 6.53 41.10
N ASN A 280 11.37 5.19 41.12
CA ASN A 280 11.98 4.30 42.14
C ASN A 280 11.20 4.03 43.44
N ILE A 281 9.94 4.47 43.57
CA ILE A 281 9.08 4.14 44.72
C ILE A 281 7.94 3.22 44.27
N TRP A 282 7.88 2.03 44.88
CA TRP A 282 6.74 1.12 44.74
C TRP A 282 5.56 1.63 45.55
N SER A 283 4.43 1.83 44.90
CA SER A 283 3.18 2.19 45.54
C SER A 283 2.13 1.16 45.19
N THR A 284 1.43 0.63 46.20
CA THR A 284 0.19 -0.13 46.00
C THR A 284 -0.91 0.82 45.59
N ILE A 285 -1.61 0.50 44.50
CA ILE A 285 -2.60 1.41 43.93
C ILE A 285 -3.92 0.69 43.76
N ARG A 286 -5.00 1.33 44.22
CA ARG A 286 -6.38 0.85 44.04
C ARG A 286 -6.90 1.18 42.64
N TRP A 287 -6.11 0.86 41.62
CA TRP A 287 -6.51 0.99 40.24
C TRP A 287 -7.06 -0.34 39.75
N SER A 288 -8.35 -0.58 39.88
CA SER A 288 -8.96 -1.58 39.01
C SER A 288 -10.47 -1.40 38.97
N ASN A 289 -10.97 -1.08 37.78
CA ASN A 289 -12.21 -1.71 37.33
C ASN A 289 -11.85 -3.15 36.96
N CYS A 290 -11.73 -4.02 37.97
CA CYS A 290 -11.53 -5.43 37.74
C CYS A 290 -12.87 -6.08 37.43
N GLN A 291 -12.95 -6.83 36.33
CA GLN A 291 -14.15 -7.56 35.95
C GLN A 291 -13.73 -8.96 35.52
N ASN A 292 -14.44 -9.99 35.99
CA ASN A 292 -14.34 -11.33 35.44
C ASN A 292 -15.66 -11.68 34.76
N ILE A 293 -15.65 -11.70 33.43
CA ILE A 293 -16.82 -12.02 32.60
C ILE A 293 -16.41 -13.18 31.69
N ASP A 294 -17.23 -14.23 31.65
CA ASP A 294 -17.02 -15.41 30.80
C ASP A 294 -15.63 -16.06 30.94
N SER A 295 -15.05 -16.03 32.15
CA SER A 295 -13.69 -16.53 32.46
C SER A 295 -12.56 -15.73 31.79
N ILE A 296 -12.81 -14.44 31.55
CA ILE A 296 -11.81 -13.45 31.17
C ILE A 296 -11.73 -12.44 32.32
N LEU A 297 -10.59 -12.43 33.02
CA LEU A 297 -10.28 -11.46 34.06
C LEU A 297 -9.64 -10.24 33.40
N SER A 298 -10.40 -9.15 33.28
CA SER A 298 -9.99 -7.88 32.71
C SER A 298 -9.61 -6.87 33.79
N LEU A 299 -8.45 -6.24 33.61
CA LEU A 299 -7.91 -5.18 34.45
C LEU A 299 -7.64 -3.94 33.60
N SER A 300 -8.21 -2.80 33.99
CA SER A 300 -7.90 -1.51 33.38
C SER A 300 -7.18 -0.60 34.38
N ILE A 301 -5.99 -0.16 34.00
CA ILE A 301 -5.05 0.58 34.85
C ILE A 301 -4.71 1.91 34.18
N PRO A 302 -5.06 3.06 34.75
CA PRO A 302 -4.65 4.36 34.23
C PRO A 302 -3.15 4.57 34.46
N LEU A 303 -2.45 4.98 33.41
CA LEU A 303 -1.02 5.24 33.42
C LEU A 303 -0.80 6.77 33.46
N PRO A 304 -0.34 7.33 34.59
CA PRO A 304 -0.10 8.78 34.69
C PRO A 304 1.20 9.21 34.01
N HIS A 305 2.11 8.28 33.71
CA HIS A 305 3.40 8.54 33.07
C HIS A 305 3.74 7.43 32.09
N GLN A 306 4.56 7.76 31.09
CA GLN A 306 4.98 6.84 30.02
C GLN A 306 6.13 5.91 30.42
N HIS A 307 6.79 6.21 31.55
CA HIS A 307 7.84 5.37 32.12
C HIS A 307 7.38 4.85 33.48
N ILE A 308 6.90 3.61 33.51
CA ILE A 308 6.31 2.99 34.70
C ILE A 308 6.48 1.48 34.62
N SER A 309 6.88 0.87 35.73
CA SER A 309 6.81 -0.58 35.88
C SER A 309 5.56 -0.92 36.68
N VAL A 310 4.73 -1.80 36.16
CA VAL A 310 3.50 -2.28 36.80
C VAL A 310 3.70 -3.74 37.15
N GLU A 311 3.47 -4.09 38.40
CA GLU A 311 3.50 -5.46 38.90
C GLU A 311 2.11 -5.86 39.35
N ILE A 312 1.56 -6.90 38.72
CA ILE A 312 0.26 -7.48 39.02
C ILE A 312 0.52 -8.84 39.66
N THR A 313 0.14 -8.97 40.93
CA THR A 313 0.26 -10.21 41.69
C THR A 313 -1.12 -10.81 41.91
N LEU A 314 -1.31 -12.04 41.42
CA LEU A 314 -2.49 -12.86 41.61
C LEU A 314 -2.19 -13.89 42.71
N ALA A 315 -2.86 -13.76 43.85
CA ALA A 315 -2.59 -14.59 45.04
C ALA A 315 -3.18 -16.02 44.98
N GLN A 316 -3.72 -16.43 43.83
CA GLN A 316 -4.24 -17.77 43.60
C GLN A 316 -3.57 -18.40 42.37
N VAL A 317 -3.13 -19.64 42.51
CA VAL A 317 -2.65 -20.45 41.38
C VAL A 317 -3.86 -21.12 40.74
N GLN A 318 -4.36 -20.48 39.69
CA GLN A 318 -5.31 -21.11 38.79
C GLN A 318 -4.71 -21.18 37.39
N THR A 319 -5.30 -22.03 36.55
CA THR A 319 -4.91 -22.09 35.15
C THR A 319 -5.27 -20.79 34.46
N ILE A 320 -4.32 -20.29 33.68
CA ILE A 320 -4.52 -19.17 32.76
C ILE A 320 -4.03 -19.64 31.40
N GLY A 321 -4.93 -19.60 30.43
CA GLY A 321 -4.67 -20.16 29.12
C GLY A 321 -4.03 -19.20 28.13
N ALA A 322 -4.34 -17.91 28.26
CA ALA A 322 -3.78 -16.86 27.42
C ALA A 322 -3.70 -15.54 28.17
N LEU A 323 -2.83 -14.66 27.68
CA LEU A 323 -2.61 -13.32 28.21
C LEU A 323 -2.84 -12.33 27.07
N ARG A 324 -3.71 -11.35 27.26
CA ARG A 324 -3.89 -10.24 26.33
C ARG A 324 -3.54 -8.94 27.04
N ILE A 325 -2.64 -8.17 26.44
CA ILE A 325 -2.21 -6.88 26.96
C ILE A 325 -2.53 -5.84 25.90
N GLY A 326 -2.99 -4.67 26.30
CA GLY A 326 -3.27 -3.58 25.38
C GLY A 326 -3.07 -2.23 26.03
N VAL A 327 -2.89 -1.22 25.18
CA VAL A 327 -2.86 0.18 25.60
C VAL A 327 -3.86 0.94 24.76
N SER A 328 -4.68 1.73 25.44
CA SER A 328 -5.64 2.63 24.81
C SER A 328 -5.44 4.07 25.25
N GLY A 329 -5.78 5.02 24.38
CA GLY A 329 -5.67 6.45 24.64
C GLY A 329 -6.62 7.25 23.76
N ASP A 330 -7.16 8.33 24.31
CA ASP A 330 -8.18 9.13 23.67
C ASP A 330 -7.64 9.95 22.49
N LYS A 331 -8.51 10.24 21.51
CA LYS A 331 -8.21 11.17 20.41
C LYS A 331 -8.38 12.62 20.85
N HIS A 332 -7.57 13.50 20.27
CA HIS A 332 -7.69 14.94 20.46
C HIS A 332 -7.43 15.65 19.14
N GLU A 333 -8.26 16.64 18.78
CA GLU A 333 -8.13 17.38 17.53
C GLU A 333 -8.24 18.87 17.83
N GLU A 334 -7.16 19.61 17.55
CA GLU A 334 -7.05 21.03 17.81
C GLU A 334 -6.36 21.72 16.62
N ASP A 335 -7.11 22.53 15.88
CA ASP A 335 -6.66 23.27 14.70
C ASP A 335 -5.89 22.41 13.67
N SER A 336 -4.56 22.58 13.59
CA SER A 336 -3.65 21.88 12.69
C SER A 336 -3.00 20.65 13.32
N TYR A 337 -3.32 20.31 14.57
CA TYR A 337 -2.75 19.20 15.32
C TYR A 337 -3.81 18.14 15.62
N LYS A 338 -3.52 16.90 15.24
CA LYS A 338 -4.42 15.76 15.39
C LYS A 338 -3.76 14.59 16.10
N LEU A 339 -4.07 14.43 17.38
CA LEU A 339 -3.71 13.25 18.15
C LEU A 339 -4.68 12.11 17.80
N GLN A 340 -4.13 11.01 17.31
CA GLN A 340 -4.92 9.85 16.94
C GLN A 340 -5.27 8.98 18.15
N GLU A 341 -6.41 8.29 18.06
CA GLU A 341 -6.84 7.32 19.08
C GLU A 341 -5.87 6.14 19.10
N LEU A 342 -5.32 5.85 20.28
CA LEU A 342 -4.53 4.66 20.51
C LEU A 342 -5.45 3.54 20.95
N ASN A 343 -5.41 2.43 20.23
CA ASN A 343 -6.16 1.22 20.53
C ASN A 343 -5.35 0.02 20.02
N PHE A 344 -4.48 -0.49 20.89
CA PHE A 344 -3.56 -1.55 20.59
C PHE A 344 -3.72 -2.71 21.55
N TYR A 345 -3.78 -3.94 21.03
CA TYR A 345 -3.92 -5.16 21.83
C TYR A 345 -3.05 -6.28 21.25
N GLY A 346 -2.19 -6.88 22.08
CA GLY A 346 -1.42 -8.08 21.78
C GLY A 346 -1.96 -9.26 22.58
N SER A 347 -2.33 -10.34 21.89
CA SER A 347 -2.76 -11.59 22.52
C SER A 347 -1.66 -12.64 22.43
N PHE A 348 -1.35 -13.30 23.54
CA PHE A 348 -0.32 -14.32 23.67
C PHE A 348 -0.95 -15.63 24.16
N SER A 349 -0.73 -16.70 23.42
CA SER A 349 -1.16 -18.05 23.78
C SER A 349 -0.21 -19.09 23.18
N LYS A 350 -0.09 -20.24 23.83
CA LYS A 350 0.71 -21.37 23.34
C LYS A 350 -0.06 -22.66 23.52
N ASN A 351 -0.17 -23.44 22.45
CA ASN A 351 -0.91 -24.69 22.48
C ASN A 351 -0.25 -25.71 23.43
N GLY A 352 -1.04 -26.41 24.23
CA GLY A 352 -0.54 -27.43 25.17
C GLY A 352 0.23 -26.88 26.37
N SER A 353 0.17 -25.57 26.60
CA SER A 353 0.88 -24.90 27.68
C SER A 353 -0.09 -24.01 28.48
N VAL A 354 0.30 -23.66 29.71
CA VAL A 354 -0.37 -22.67 30.56
C VAL A 354 0.59 -21.53 30.87
N LEU A 355 0.04 -20.39 31.27
CA LEU A 355 0.83 -19.23 31.66
C LEU A 355 1.78 -19.58 32.83
N ALA A 356 3.01 -19.11 32.75
CA ALA A 356 4.02 -19.26 33.80
C ALA A 356 3.69 -18.41 35.04
N GLN A 357 4.39 -18.67 36.15
CA GLN A 357 4.17 -17.93 37.39
C GLN A 357 4.87 -16.57 37.43
N ILE A 358 5.95 -16.38 36.67
CA ILE A 358 6.68 -15.12 36.60
C ILE A 358 6.69 -14.69 35.14
N LEU A 359 6.08 -13.54 34.87
CA LEU A 359 5.77 -13.10 33.51
C LEU A 359 6.41 -11.73 33.29
N PRO A 360 7.66 -11.68 32.80
CA PRO A 360 8.27 -10.43 32.41
C PRO A 360 7.75 -10.04 31.02
N VAL A 361 7.13 -8.87 30.93
CA VAL A 361 6.70 -8.27 29.67
C VAL A 361 7.29 -6.87 29.58
N SER A 362 7.95 -6.56 28.47
CA SER A 362 8.43 -5.21 28.20
C SER A 362 7.66 -4.63 27.01
N LEU A 363 7.04 -3.47 27.24
CA LEU A 363 6.26 -2.72 26.28
C LEU A 363 6.94 -1.38 26.02
N THR A 364 7.37 -1.17 24.78
CA THR A 364 8.03 0.06 24.37
C THR A 364 7.07 0.91 23.54
N LEU A 365 6.90 2.18 23.91
CA LEU A 365 6.11 3.15 23.17
C LEU A 365 7.02 4.00 22.28
N THR A 366 6.76 3.99 20.97
CA THR A 366 7.48 4.84 20.01
C THR A 366 6.58 5.99 19.56
N LYS A 367 7.03 7.24 19.73
CA LYS A 367 6.32 8.41 19.18
C LYS A 367 6.44 8.41 17.66
N VAL A 368 5.30 8.54 16.97
CA VAL A 368 5.25 8.74 15.53
C VAL A 368 4.52 10.04 15.24
N ILE A 369 5.21 10.96 14.57
CA ILE A 369 4.70 12.27 14.20
C ILE A 369 4.67 12.33 12.68
N ASN A 370 3.52 12.67 12.12
CA ASN A 370 3.34 12.88 10.71
C ASN A 370 3.09 14.36 10.43
N GLU A 371 3.89 14.93 9.54
CA GLU A 371 3.79 16.32 9.10
C GLU A 371 3.32 16.35 7.65
N THR A 372 2.18 16.98 7.39
CA THR A 372 1.65 17.22 6.05
C THR A 372 1.78 18.70 5.72
N LEU A 373 2.67 19.03 4.78
CA LEU A 373 2.92 20.42 4.38
C LEU A 373 1.74 20.99 3.60
N SER A 374 1.37 22.26 3.83
CA SER A 374 0.32 22.86 3.01
C SER A 374 0.79 23.10 1.57
N MET A 375 -0.13 22.95 0.61
CA MET A 375 0.05 23.40 -0.78
C MET A 375 0.06 24.93 -0.92
N LYS A 376 -0.59 25.64 0.02
CA LYS A 376 -0.72 27.11 0.04
C LYS A 376 -0.44 27.63 1.45
N GLY A 377 0.66 28.36 1.61
CA GLY A 377 1.09 28.94 2.89
C GLY A 377 2.14 28.09 3.62
N GLU A 378 2.54 28.58 4.80
CA GLU A 378 3.64 28.01 5.61
C GLU A 378 3.16 27.08 6.73
N LYS A 379 1.85 26.95 6.93
CA LYS A 379 1.30 26.14 8.03
C LYS A 379 1.23 24.67 7.63
N SER A 380 1.96 23.82 8.36
CA SER A 380 1.87 22.37 8.27
C SER A 380 0.77 21.82 9.17
N ASN A 381 0.12 20.73 8.74
CA ASN A 381 -0.74 19.95 9.60
C ASN A 381 0.07 18.81 10.23
N PHE A 382 -0.07 18.60 11.53
CA PHE A 382 0.59 17.55 12.28
C PHE A 382 -0.43 16.51 12.73
N SER A 383 -0.07 15.25 12.63
CA SER A 383 -0.76 14.17 13.31
C SER A 383 0.23 13.30 14.05
N GLY A 384 -0.23 12.53 15.03
CA GLY A 384 0.68 11.65 15.74
C GLY A 384 -0.02 10.68 16.65
N ILE A 385 0.73 9.65 16.95
CA ILE A 385 0.27 8.43 17.58
C ILE A 385 1.46 7.76 18.28
N TYR A 386 1.19 7.00 19.33
CA TYR A 386 2.16 6.04 19.85
C TYR A 386 2.04 4.71 19.10
N ILE A 387 3.18 4.12 18.77
CA ILE A 387 3.24 2.73 18.29
C ILE A 387 3.83 1.88 19.42
N PRO A 388 3.02 1.07 20.11
CA PRO A 388 3.50 0.16 21.13
C PRO A 388 4.14 -1.09 20.49
N THR A 389 5.24 -1.56 21.05
CA THR A 389 5.93 -2.79 20.60
C THR A 389 6.21 -3.69 21.80
N TYR A 390 5.87 -4.97 21.67
CA TYR A 390 6.14 -5.97 22.70
C TYR A 390 7.53 -6.59 22.51
N THR A 391 8.23 -6.76 23.63
CA THR A 391 9.45 -7.57 23.73
C THR A 391 9.21 -8.67 24.74
N ILE A 392 8.93 -9.87 24.23
CA ILE A 392 8.43 -11.01 24.99
C ILE A 392 9.13 -12.30 24.54
N ASP A 393 9.50 -13.15 25.49
CA ASP A 393 9.89 -14.53 25.22
C ASP A 393 8.72 -15.48 25.54
N LEU A 394 8.08 -16.00 24.48
CA LEU A 394 6.95 -16.93 24.58
C LEU A 394 7.31 -18.23 25.32
N ASN A 395 8.58 -18.64 25.35
CA ASN A 395 8.98 -19.85 26.06
C ASN A 395 9.06 -19.63 27.58
N ASN A 396 9.31 -18.40 28.01
CA ASN A 396 9.30 -18.04 29.43
C ASN A 396 7.88 -17.72 29.92
N LEU A 397 7.02 -17.20 29.04
CA LEU A 397 5.62 -16.92 29.39
C LEU A 397 4.77 -18.18 29.56
N PHE A 398 5.13 -19.30 28.93
CA PHE A 398 4.29 -20.50 28.91
C PHE A 398 5.06 -21.75 29.31
N ILE A 399 4.52 -22.48 30.28
CA ILE A 399 5.08 -23.73 30.81
C ILE A 399 4.25 -24.93 30.40
N SER A 400 4.90 -26.08 30.29
CA SER A 400 4.23 -27.35 29.99
C SER A 400 3.53 -27.94 31.23
N ARG A 401 2.68 -28.95 31.01
CA ARG A 401 2.00 -29.70 32.08
C ARG A 401 2.95 -30.18 33.18
N ASP A 402 4.09 -30.78 32.79
CA ASP A 402 5.03 -31.38 33.75
C ASP A 402 5.71 -30.33 34.63
N GLN A 403 5.96 -29.15 34.07
CA GLN A 403 6.56 -28.02 34.78
C GLN A 403 5.55 -27.38 35.73
N TYR A 404 4.28 -27.26 35.33
CA TYR A 404 3.22 -26.72 36.18
C TYR A 404 3.05 -27.52 37.48
N ILE A 405 3.03 -28.85 37.40
CA ILE A 405 2.88 -29.74 38.57
C ILE A 405 4.05 -29.59 39.56
N ARG A 406 5.25 -29.28 39.06
CA ARG A 406 6.46 -29.11 39.90
C ARG A 406 6.57 -27.73 40.53
N SER A 407 5.69 -26.80 40.19
CA SER A 407 5.79 -25.42 40.60
C SER A 407 5.31 -25.23 42.04
N THR A 408 6.16 -24.65 42.88
CA THR A 408 5.91 -24.50 44.33
C THR A 408 5.27 -23.17 44.73
N SER A 409 5.27 -22.16 43.85
CA SER A 409 4.77 -20.83 44.22
C SER A 409 3.25 -20.80 44.22
N GLN A 410 2.67 -20.09 45.19
CA GLN A 410 1.23 -19.93 45.38
C GLN A 410 0.64 -18.70 44.67
N ALA A 411 1.45 -17.97 43.89
CA ALA A 411 1.04 -16.74 43.23
C ALA A 411 1.61 -16.65 41.80
N ILE A 412 0.92 -15.88 40.96
CA ILE A 412 1.37 -15.49 39.62
C ILE A 412 1.71 -14.00 39.65
N ILE A 413 2.90 -13.65 39.18
CA ILE A 413 3.44 -12.30 39.16
C ILE A 413 3.66 -11.90 37.70
N LEU A 414 2.91 -10.89 37.25
CA LEU A 414 3.07 -10.25 35.95
C LEU A 414 3.76 -8.91 36.12
N SER A 415 5.00 -8.82 35.64
CA SER A 415 5.80 -7.60 35.67
C SER A 415 5.83 -6.98 34.27
N ILE A 416 5.12 -5.88 34.10
CA ILE A 416 5.07 -5.11 32.86
C ILE A 416 5.96 -3.88 33.02
N VAL A 417 6.99 -3.76 32.18
CA VAL A 417 7.81 -2.55 32.10
C VAL A 417 7.36 -1.74 30.90
N LEU A 418 6.75 -0.58 31.14
CA LEU A 418 6.42 0.39 30.11
C LEU A 418 7.54 1.42 30.02
N SER A 419 8.11 1.57 28.82
CA SER A 419 9.15 2.55 28.55
C SER A 419 8.93 3.24 27.21
N GLU A 420 9.49 4.43 27.07
CA GLU A 420 9.52 5.14 25.81
C GLU A 420 10.84 4.87 25.07
N THR A 421 10.81 4.80 23.75
CA THR A 421 12.03 4.72 22.94
C THR A 421 12.82 6.02 23.00
N PRO A 422 14.17 6.00 22.92
CA PRO A 422 15.00 7.22 22.94
C PRO A 422 14.96 8.02 21.61
N TYR A 423 14.12 7.59 20.67
CA TYR A 423 13.94 8.18 19.35
C TYR A 423 12.45 8.22 19.01
N TYR A 424 12.11 9.06 18.03
CA TYR A 424 10.79 9.14 17.42
C TYR A 424 10.89 9.00 15.90
N VAL A 425 9.79 8.61 15.29
CA VAL A 425 9.67 8.53 13.84
C VAL A 425 8.95 9.77 13.35
N LYS A 426 9.60 10.53 12.47
CA LYS A 426 9.00 11.66 11.76
C LYS A 426 8.69 11.24 10.33
N ASN A 427 7.41 11.19 9.99
CA ASN A 427 6.96 11.06 8.61
C ASN A 427 6.63 12.44 8.08
N GLN A 428 7.13 12.77 6.90
CA GLN A 428 6.86 14.03 6.24
C GLN A 428 6.24 13.78 4.88
N GLN A 429 5.10 14.42 4.63
CA GLN A 429 4.42 14.46 3.37
C GLN A 429 4.56 15.85 2.74
N GLN A 430 5.16 15.89 1.56
CA GLN A 430 5.36 17.11 0.78
C GLN A 430 4.67 16.97 -0.59
N PRO A 431 4.15 18.04 -1.18
CA PRO A 431 3.70 17.97 -2.58
C PRO A 431 4.90 17.75 -3.50
N ILE A 432 4.76 16.91 -4.53
CA ILE A 432 5.82 16.69 -5.54
C ILE A 432 6.05 17.97 -6.33
N ALA A 433 4.97 18.62 -6.76
CA ALA A 433 5.04 19.90 -7.42
C ALA A 433 3.96 20.86 -6.89
N LYS A 434 4.37 22.10 -6.61
CA LYS A 434 3.46 23.16 -6.17
C LYS A 434 2.75 23.79 -7.37
N GLN A 435 1.65 24.51 -7.12
CA GLN A 435 0.91 25.21 -8.16
C GLN A 435 1.78 26.09 -9.10
N PRO A 436 2.69 26.96 -8.63
CA PRO A 436 3.53 27.77 -9.52
C PRO A 436 4.51 26.93 -10.35
N GLU A 437 5.05 25.87 -9.77
CA GLU A 437 5.98 24.96 -10.43
C GLU A 437 5.30 24.20 -11.57
N ILE A 438 4.10 23.66 -11.32
CA ILE A 438 3.30 23.00 -12.36
C ILE A 438 2.97 23.95 -13.51
N ILE A 439 2.63 25.22 -13.23
CA ILE A 439 2.39 26.21 -14.28
C ILE A 439 3.66 26.43 -15.11
N PHE A 440 4.81 26.60 -14.46
CA PHE A 440 6.10 26.79 -15.13
C PHE A 440 6.46 25.61 -16.04
N HIS A 441 6.36 24.38 -15.52
CA HIS A 441 6.66 23.17 -16.29
C HIS A 441 5.68 22.93 -17.44
N ASN A 442 4.40 23.27 -17.30
CA ASN A 442 3.45 23.23 -18.43
C ASN A 442 3.81 24.21 -19.56
N VAL A 443 4.26 25.42 -19.19
CA VAL A 443 4.73 26.40 -20.18
C VAL A 443 5.98 25.88 -20.88
N LEU A 444 6.94 25.35 -20.12
CA LEU A 444 8.15 24.75 -20.68
C LEU A 444 7.82 23.60 -21.63
N PHE A 445 6.94 22.68 -21.23
CA PHE A 445 6.46 21.58 -22.06
C PHE A 445 5.81 22.08 -23.35
N THR A 446 4.99 23.13 -23.26
CA THR A 446 4.35 23.77 -24.43
C THR A 446 5.39 24.33 -25.41
N VAL A 447 6.43 24.99 -24.91
CA VAL A 447 7.53 25.53 -25.72
C VAL A 447 8.29 24.38 -26.41
N VAL A 448 8.63 23.33 -25.67
CA VAL A 448 9.31 22.15 -26.23
C VAL A 448 8.47 21.48 -27.31
N CYS A 449 7.16 21.33 -27.12
CA CYS A 449 6.27 20.84 -28.18
C CYS A 449 6.33 21.73 -29.43
N LEU A 450 6.21 23.05 -29.26
CA LEU A 450 6.30 24.00 -30.39
C LEU A 450 7.63 23.88 -31.14
N GLU A 451 8.75 23.73 -30.42
CA GLU A 451 10.08 23.55 -31.00
C GLU A 451 10.20 22.23 -31.77
N ILE A 452 9.76 21.11 -31.19
CA ILE A 452 9.81 19.79 -31.85
C ILE A 452 8.97 19.79 -33.13
N PHE A 453 7.73 20.28 -33.08
CA PHE A 453 6.88 20.36 -34.26
C PHE A 453 7.41 21.38 -35.29
N GLY A 454 8.02 22.48 -34.83
CA GLY A 454 8.72 23.44 -35.69
C GLY A 454 9.90 22.82 -36.42
N LEU A 455 10.73 22.05 -35.72
CA LEU A 455 11.86 21.31 -36.30
C LEU A 455 11.38 20.25 -37.30
N ILE A 456 10.34 19.47 -36.96
CA ILE A 456 9.74 18.49 -37.88
C ILE A 456 9.24 19.18 -39.15
N PHE A 457 8.60 20.35 -39.02
CA PHE A 457 8.13 21.13 -40.16
C PHE A 457 9.28 21.63 -41.05
N ILE A 458 10.36 22.14 -40.45
CA ILE A 458 11.56 22.56 -41.19
C ILE A 458 12.18 21.36 -41.91
N LEU A 459 12.29 20.22 -41.24
CA LEU A 459 12.87 19.00 -41.79
C LEU A 459 12.02 18.44 -42.95
N TYR A 460 10.69 18.46 -42.82
CA TYR A 460 9.75 18.17 -43.89
C TYR A 460 9.96 19.09 -45.10
N LYS A 461 10.12 20.40 -44.85
CA LYS A 461 10.32 21.40 -45.92
C LYS A 461 11.66 21.24 -46.63
N LEU A 462 12.74 20.91 -45.92
CA LEU A 462 14.08 20.78 -46.49
C LEU A 462 14.27 19.45 -47.22
N ILE A 463 13.83 18.34 -46.62
CA ILE A 463 14.10 17.00 -47.13
C ILE A 463 12.99 16.56 -48.09
N PHE A 464 11.73 16.62 -47.63
CA PHE A 464 10.62 16.02 -48.36
C PHE A 464 10.25 16.82 -49.62
N LYS A 465 10.29 18.15 -49.56
CA LYS A 465 10.04 19.01 -50.74
C LYS A 465 11.09 18.78 -51.84
N THR A 466 12.35 18.63 -51.44
CA THR A 466 13.47 18.40 -52.36
C THR A 466 13.38 17.03 -53.01
N ILE A 467 13.07 15.99 -52.23
CA ILE A 467 12.89 14.62 -52.73
C ILE A 467 11.64 14.54 -53.63
N TYR A 468 10.51 15.13 -53.23
CA TYR A 468 9.29 15.16 -54.04
C TYR A 468 9.52 15.85 -55.38
N HIS A 469 10.22 16.99 -55.39
CA HIS A 469 10.56 17.68 -56.63
C HIS A 469 11.49 16.83 -57.52
N SER A 470 12.46 16.15 -56.92
CA SER A 470 13.38 15.26 -57.63
C SER A 470 12.66 14.05 -58.26
N ILE A 471 11.77 13.38 -57.50
CA ILE A 471 10.97 12.25 -58.00
C ILE A 471 9.99 12.71 -59.08
N CYS A 472 9.29 13.84 -58.89
CA CYS A 472 8.42 14.41 -59.93
C CYS A 472 9.20 14.75 -61.20
N TRP A 473 10.42 15.29 -61.08
CA TRP A 473 11.28 15.58 -62.23
C TRP A 473 11.69 14.30 -62.98
N VAL A 474 12.07 13.24 -62.26
CA VAL A 474 12.41 11.93 -62.86
C VAL A 474 11.21 11.30 -63.58
N VAL A 475 10.03 11.30 -62.96
CA VAL A 475 8.79 10.76 -63.56
C VAL A 475 8.37 11.56 -64.79
N PHE A 476 8.48 12.90 -64.75
CA PHE A 476 8.16 13.76 -65.89
C PHE A 476 9.10 13.53 -67.08
N ARG A 477 10.41 13.36 -66.82
CA ARG A 477 11.42 13.04 -67.84
C ARG A 477 11.16 11.68 -68.50
N HIS A 478 10.67 10.70 -67.74
CA HIS A 478 10.29 9.39 -68.27
C HIS A 478 9.05 9.46 -69.17
N HIS A 479 8.07 10.28 -68.79
CA HIS A 479 6.84 10.45 -69.56
C HIS A 479 7.06 11.25 -70.86
N GLU A 480 8.01 12.18 -70.87
CA GLU A 480 8.41 12.95 -72.06
C GLU A 480 9.21 12.10 -73.05
N LYS A 481 10.07 11.19 -72.56
CA LYS A 481 10.72 10.16 -73.39
C LYS A 481 9.71 9.17 -74.00
N SER A 482 8.70 8.74 -73.23
CA SER A 482 7.65 7.85 -73.77
C SER A 482 6.77 8.52 -74.82
N LYS A 483 6.54 9.84 -74.74
CA LYS A 483 5.82 10.60 -75.77
C LYS A 483 6.62 10.76 -77.07
N LYS A 484 7.92 11.09 -76.96
CA LYS A 484 8.80 11.20 -78.15
C LYS A 484 8.95 9.87 -78.90
N ASN A 485 9.10 8.76 -78.17
CA ASN A 485 9.17 7.43 -78.79
C ASN A 485 7.84 7.00 -79.44
N GLY A 486 6.70 7.52 -78.97
CA GLY A 486 5.38 7.28 -79.58
C GLY A 486 5.12 8.11 -80.84
N GLU A 487 5.75 9.28 -80.98
CA GLU A 487 5.66 10.12 -82.18
C GLU A 487 6.62 9.65 -83.28
N GLU A 488 7.82 9.16 -82.95
CA GLU A 488 8.75 8.54 -83.92
C GLU A 488 8.20 7.25 -84.55
N MET A 489 7.51 6.41 -83.77
CA MET A 489 6.91 5.17 -84.30
C MET A 489 5.72 5.44 -85.25
N ASN A 490 5.12 6.62 -85.19
CA ASN A 490 4.01 7.04 -86.07
C ASN A 490 4.49 7.77 -87.33
N SER A 491 5.71 8.34 -87.32
CA SER A 491 6.34 8.90 -88.53
C SER A 491 6.98 7.83 -89.42
N ASP A 492 7.54 6.75 -88.85
CA ASP A 492 8.16 5.67 -89.63
C ASP A 492 7.13 4.78 -90.34
N PHE A 493 5.92 4.62 -89.81
CA PHE A 493 4.85 3.89 -90.49
C PHE A 493 4.31 4.63 -91.74
N LYS A 494 4.60 5.92 -91.88
CA LYS A 494 4.12 6.74 -93.01
C LYS A 494 5.11 6.82 -94.18
N TYR A 495 6.37 6.43 -93.98
CA TYR A 495 7.43 6.52 -95.00
C TYR A 495 7.77 5.19 -95.70
N SER A 496 7.29 4.03 -95.23
CA SER A 496 7.62 2.72 -95.84
C SER A 496 6.65 2.22 -96.93
N ASN A 497 5.65 3.00 -97.33
CA ASN A 497 4.62 2.57 -98.32
C ASN A 497 4.75 3.21 -99.70
N THR A 498 5.89 3.81 -100.01
CA THR A 498 6.21 4.36 -101.32
C THR A 498 7.62 3.92 -101.68
N TRP A 499 7.82 3.38 -102.89
CA TRP A 499 9.07 2.88 -103.47
C TRP A 499 9.33 1.36 -103.35
N SER A 500 8.49 0.58 -104.02
CA SER A 500 8.91 -0.69 -104.64
C SER A 500 8.39 -0.73 -106.08
N ASN A 501 9.24 -0.44 -107.06
CA ASN A 501 9.11 -0.90 -108.44
C ASN A 501 10.44 -0.70 -109.20
N THR A 502 10.69 -1.64 -110.13
CA THR A 502 11.68 -1.67 -111.24
C THR A 502 13.14 -2.12 -111.00
N SER A 503 13.32 -3.45 -111.00
CA SER A 503 14.05 -4.33 -111.96
C SER A 503 15.29 -3.87 -112.78
N ASP A 504 16.34 -4.69 -112.64
CA ASP A 504 17.16 -5.41 -113.65
C ASP A 504 18.33 -4.79 -114.46
N VAL A 505 19.34 -5.68 -114.64
CA VAL A 505 20.26 -5.92 -115.79
C VAL A 505 21.77 -5.64 -115.60
N ASP A 506 22.49 -6.74 -115.32
CA ASP A 506 23.69 -7.33 -115.97
C ASP A 506 25.09 -6.68 -116.09
N GLU A 507 26.04 -7.63 -116.08
CA GLU A 507 27.37 -7.71 -116.72
C GLU A 507 28.67 -7.35 -115.94
N HIS A 508 29.35 -8.44 -115.54
CA HIS A 508 30.82 -8.61 -115.40
C HIS A 508 31.55 -8.39 -116.76
N PRO A 509 32.90 -8.29 -116.89
CA PRO A 509 33.91 -8.98 -116.06
C PRO A 509 35.34 -8.33 -115.89
N ILE A 510 36.13 -8.95 -115.00
CA ILE A 510 37.56 -9.38 -115.16
C ILE A 510 38.74 -8.35 -115.12
N THR A 511 39.48 -8.43 -113.99
CA THR A 511 40.97 -8.55 -113.82
C THR A 511 41.90 -7.35 -114.07
N ASP A 512 43.08 -7.18 -113.45
CA ASP A 512 43.90 -7.91 -112.46
C ASP A 512 45.01 -6.95 -111.96
N VAL A 513 45.91 -7.45 -111.07
CA VAL A 513 47.20 -6.94 -110.55
C VAL A 513 47.08 -6.59 -109.05
N PHE A 514 47.54 -7.37 -108.06
CA PHE A 514 48.32 -8.62 -107.95
C PHE A 514 47.87 -9.39 -106.69
#